data_AF-A0A923UM10-F1
#
_entry.id   AF-A0A923UM10-F1
#
_cell.length_a   1.000
_cell.length_b   1.000
_cell.length_c   1.000
_cell.angle_alpha   90.00
_cell.angle_beta   90.00
_cell.angle_gamma   90.00
#
_symmetry.space_group_name_H-M   'P 1'
#
loop_
_entity.id
_entity.type
_entity.pdbx_description
1 polymer ?
#
loop_
_entity_poly.entity_id
_entity_poly.type
_entity_poly.pdbx_seq_one_letter_code
_entity_poly.pdbx_strand_id
1 'polypeptide(L)' 'MNTQQHIDYQRIERAIQFIEKKFQRQPALKDIAEAVNLSEFHFDRMFTKWAGTSPQRFMYFLSKEFAKKY' A
#
# COMPACT_ATOMS: atom_id res chain seq x y z
N MET A 1 4.87 3.28 -21.93
CA MET A 1 4.74 3.84 -20.57
C MET A 1 5.73 4.99 -20.42
N ASN A 2 5.31 6.11 -19.84
CA ASN A 2 6.24 7.18 -19.44
C ASN A 2 7.13 6.66 -18.29
N THR A 3 8.42 7.03 -18.24
CA THR A 3 9.37 6.68 -17.17
C THR A 3 8.78 6.91 -15.76
N GLN A 4 8.04 8.00 -15.56
CA GLN A 4 7.40 8.27 -14.27
C GLN A 4 6.32 7.24 -13.91
N GLN A 5 5.50 6.81 -14.89
CA GLN A 5 4.47 5.80 -14.65
C GLN A 5 5.07 4.45 -14.28
N HIS A 6 6.22 4.11 -14.85
CA HIS A 6 6.94 2.87 -14.49
C HIS A 6 7.46 2.91 -13.05
N ILE A 7 8.03 4.05 -12.63
CA ILE A 7 8.49 4.26 -11.25
C ILE A 7 7.32 4.18 -10.27
N ASP A 8 6.20 4.85 -10.58
CA ASP A 8 5.02 4.85 -9.71
C ASP A 8 4.44 3.44 -9.57
N TYR A 9 4.35 2.70 -10.68
CA TYR A 9 3.93 1.29 -10.66
C TYR A 9 4.82 0.45 -9.74
N GLN A 10 6.15 0.52 -9.90
CA GLN A 10 7.09 -0.23 -9.05
C GLN A 10 6.98 0.15 -7.56
N ARG A 11 6.70 1.42 -7.26
CA ARG A 11 6.47 1.87 -5.87
C ARG A 11 5.20 1.25 -5.31
N ILE A 12 4.10 1.25 -6.07
CA ILE A 12 2.84 0.66 -5.62
C ILE A 12 2.94 -0.85 -5.46
N GLU A 13 3.59 -1.54 -6.39
CA GLU A 13 3.88 -2.97 -6.27
C GLU A 13 4.63 -3.29 -4.97
N ARG A 14 5.72 -2.57 -4.69
CA ARG A 14 6.49 -2.74 -3.45
C ARG A 14 5.66 -2.43 -2.20
N ALA A 15 4.81 -1.40 -2.24
CA ALA A 15 3.94 -1.06 -1.12
C ALA A 15 2.91 -2.17 -0.84
N ILE A 16 2.30 -2.74 -1.88
CA ILE A 16 1.35 -3.85 -1.74
C ILE A 16 2.06 -5.06 -1.14
N GLN A 17 3.23 -5.44 -1.65
CA GLN A 17 4.02 -6.55 -1.09
C GLN A 17 4.40 -6.31 0.38
N PHE A 18 4.71 -5.07 0.75
CA PHE A 18 5.01 -4.72 2.14
C PHE A 18 3.76 -4.89 3.03
N ILE A 19 2.61 -4.40 2.57
CA ILE A 19 1.34 -4.54 3.28
C ILE A 19 0.98 -6.02 3.45
N GLU A 20 1.03 -6.82 2.39
CA GLU A 20 0.71 -8.26 2.45
C GLU A 20 1.63 -9.04 3.38
N LYS A 21 2.91 -8.66 3.50
CA LYS A 21 3.85 -9.30 4.42
C LYS A 21 3.67 -8.86 5.87
N LYS A 22 3.15 -7.65 6.11
CA LYS A 22 3.11 -7.04 7.45
C LYS A 22 1.73 -6.77 8.01
N PHE A 23 0.63 -6.95 7.26
CA PHE A 23 -0.72 -6.54 7.69
C PHE A 23 -1.14 -7.12 9.05
N GLN A 24 -0.68 -8.32 9.41
CA GLN A 24 -0.96 -8.93 10.71
C GLN A 24 -0.42 -8.12 11.89
N ARG A 25 0.66 -7.34 11.68
CA ARG A 25 1.25 -6.42 12.66
C ARG A 25 0.62 -5.03 12.62
N GLN A 26 -0.37 -4.80 11.76
CA GLN A 26 -1.06 -3.52 11.55
C GLN A 26 -0.08 -2.34 11.41
N PRO A 27 0.81 -2.35 10.39
CA PRO A 27 1.77 -1.27 10.19
C PRO A 27 1.05 0.07 10.00
N ALA A 28 1.66 1.15 10.49
CA ALA A 28 1.14 2.48 10.27
C ALA A 28 1.31 2.89 8.80
N LEU A 29 0.49 3.84 8.34
CA LEU A 29 0.61 4.40 6.99
C LEU A 29 2.01 4.94 6.72
N LYS A 30 2.60 5.57 7.75
CA LYS A 30 3.98 6.08 7.76
C LYS A 30 5.00 5.01 7.39
N ASP A 31 4.93 3.84 8.01
CA ASP A 31 5.90 2.76 7.80
C ASP A 31 5.89 2.27 6.35
N ILE A 32 4.68 2.22 5.74
CA ILE A 32 4.49 1.80 4.35
C ILE A 32 5.05 2.86 3.40
N ALA A 33 4.76 4.13 3.68
CA ALA A 33 5.24 5.26 2.87
C ALA A 33 6.78 5.34 2.90
N GLU A 34 7.39 5.17 4.07
CA GLU A 34 8.85 5.11 4.25
C GLU A 34 9.46 3.94 3.48
N ALA A 35 8.82 2.77 3.48
CA ALA A 35 9.30 1.60 2.74
C ALA A 35 9.39 1.82 1.22
N VAL A 36 8.68 2.82 0.68
CA VAL A 36 8.72 3.20 -0.74
C VAL A 36 9.30 4.58 -0.99
N ASN A 37 9.98 5.16 0.02
CA ASN A 37 10.63 6.46 -0.01
C ASN A 37 9.67 7.61 -0.40
N LEU A 38 8.48 7.62 0.19
CA LEU A 38 7.48 8.67 0.01
C LEU A 38 7.03 9.23 1.36
N SER A 39 6.54 10.47 1.34
CA SER A 39 5.74 10.97 2.46
C SER A 39 4.37 10.31 2.47
N GLU A 40 3.73 10.25 3.64
CA GLU A 40 2.39 9.67 3.80
C GLU A 40 1.37 10.26 2.82
N PHE A 41 1.34 11.59 2.68
CA PHE A 41 0.41 12.28 1.79
C PHE A 41 0.61 11.89 0.31
N HIS A 42 1.86 11.85 -0.16
CA HIS A 42 2.15 11.46 -1.54
C HIS A 42 1.85 9.98 -1.79
N PHE A 43 2.18 9.14 -0.82
CA PHE A 43 1.88 7.72 -0.88
C PHE A 43 0.37 7.47 -0.95
N ASP A 44 -0.43 8.09 -0.07
CA ASP A 44 -1.87 7.91 -0.03
C ASP A 44 -2.56 8.29 -1.35
N ARG A 45 -2.19 9.45 -1.92
CA ARG A 45 -2.68 9.91 -3.22
C ARG A 45 -2.26 8.97 -4.36
N MET A 46 -0.99 8.59 -4.39
CA MET A 46 -0.45 7.72 -5.45
C MET A 46 -1.09 6.32 -5.38
N PHE A 47 -1.21 5.76 -4.18
CA PHE A 47 -1.82 4.46 -3.96
C PHE A 47 -3.29 4.47 -4.38
N THR A 48 -4.05 5.47 -3.96
CA THR A 48 -5.47 5.59 -4.35
C THR A 48 -5.64 5.69 -5.87
N LYS A 49 -4.76 6.44 -6.54
CA LYS A 49 -4.78 6.58 -8.01
C LYS A 49 -4.54 5.26 -8.74
N TRP A 50 -3.65 4.42 -8.24
CA TRP A 50 -3.24 3.17 -8.90
C TRP A 50 -4.05 1.95 -8.45
N ALA A 51 -4.37 1.83 -7.16
CA ALA A 51 -5.08 0.69 -6.58
C ALA A 51 -6.60 0.90 -6.49
N GLY A 52 -7.10 2.13 -6.74
CA GLY A 52 -8.53 2.45 -6.71
C GLY A 52 -9.14 2.52 -5.29
N THR A 53 -8.33 2.38 -4.25
CA THR A 53 -8.75 2.43 -2.84
C THR A 53 -7.62 3.01 -1.99
N SER A 54 -7.93 3.53 -0.79
CA SER A 54 -6.88 4.01 0.12
C SER A 54 -6.08 2.86 0.73
N PRO A 55 -4.81 3.06 1.12
CA PRO A 55 -3.99 2.05 1.79
C PRO A 55 -4.64 1.53 3.08
N GLN A 56 -5.26 2.42 3.87
CA GLN A 56 -5.94 2.06 5.11
C GLN A 56 -7.13 1.13 4.85
N ARG A 57 -7.95 1.45 3.85
CA ARG A 57 -9.09 0.60 3.47
C ARG A 57 -8.62 -0.74 2.91
N PHE A 58 -7.55 -0.76 2.13
CA PHE A 58 -6.92 -1.99 1.63
C PHE A 58 -6.45 -2.89 2.76
N MET A 59 -5.73 -2.35 3.76
CA MET A 59 -5.32 -3.09 4.95
C MET A 59 -6.51 -3.66 5.73
N TYR A 60 -7.58 -2.88 5.89
CA TYR A 60 -8.80 -3.34 6.56
C TYR A 60 -9.44 -4.54 5.84
N PHE A 61 -9.49 -4.50 4.50
CA PHE A 61 -9.98 -5.63 3.72
C PHE A 61 -9.10 -6.87 3.87
N LEU A 62 -7.78 -6.73 3.82
CA LEU A 62 -6.86 -7.86 4.04
C LEU A 62 -7.04 -8.48 5.41
N SER A 63 -7.16 -7.67 6.46
CA SER A 63 -7.41 -8.16 7.83
C SER A 63 -8.75 -8.89 7.94
N LYS A 64 -9.81 -8.40 7.26
CA LYS A 64 -11.11 -9.06 7.22
C LYS A 64 -11.09 -10.38 6.47
N GLU A 65 -10.51 -10.41 5.28
CA GLU A 65 -10.40 -11.64 4.49
C GLU A 65 -9.53 -12.69 5.19
N PHE A 66 -8.47 -12.24 5.87
CA PHE A 66 -7.68 -13.11 6.75
C PHE A 66 -8.52 -13.68 7.90
N ALA A 67 -9.30 -12.84 8.59
CA ALA A 67 -10.15 -13.27 9.69
C ALA A 67 -11.26 -14.26 9.29
N LYS A 68 -11.75 -14.22 8.04
CA LYS A 68 -12.72 -15.20 7.52
C LYS A 68 -12.12 -16.57 7.21
N LYS A 69 -10.79 -16.64 7.07
CA LYS A 69 -10.07 -17.87 6.71
C LYS A 69 -9.75 -18.75 7.92
N TYR A 70 -9.99 -18.25 9.13
CA TYR A 70 -9.88 -18.97 10.41
C TYR A 70 -11.26 -19.09 11.06
#